data_AF-A0A3D3CGI6-F1
#
_entry.id   AF-A0A3D3CGI6-F1
#
_cell.length_a   1.000
_cell.length_b   1.000
_cell.length_c   1.000
_cell.angle_alpha   90.00
_cell.angle_beta   90.00
_cell.angle_gamma   90.00
#
_symmetry.space_group_name_H-M   'P 1'
#
loop_
_entity.id
_entity.type
_entity.pdbx_description
1 polymer ?
#
loop_
_entity_poly.entity_id
_entity_poly.type
_entity_poly.pdbx_seq_one_letter_code
_entity_poly.pdbx_strand_id
1 'polypeptide(L)'
;MEGMVRRLILSVALVAMMLSGGAASAAEPVQLDIPRMIQESPGFYDHPRSEGIIWLRDLKYSLGADGSMERLTTRVILARKGIDARWTRWEIPVPEKGRVEVLDAG
;
A
#
# COMPACT_ATOMS: atom_id res chain seq x y z
N MET A 1 -26.65 -44.45 12.53
CA MET A 1 -26.05 -43.88 11.30
C MET A 1 -25.95 -42.35 11.36
N GLU A 2 -26.87 -41.65 12.03
CA GLU A 2 -26.86 -40.17 12.13
C GLU A 2 -25.60 -39.56 12.76
N GLY A 3 -25.01 -40.19 13.80
CA GLY A 3 -23.81 -39.67 14.46
C GLY A 3 -22.56 -39.68 13.59
N MET A 4 -22.44 -40.65 12.68
CA MET A 4 -21.30 -40.75 11.76
C MET A 4 -21.38 -39.71 10.65
N VAL A 5 -22.58 -39.51 10.09
CA VAL A 5 -22.84 -38.48 9.08
C VAL A 5 -22.61 -37.08 9.67
N ARG A 6 -23.06 -36.83 10.90
CA ARG A 6 -22.83 -35.55 11.60
C ARG A 6 -21.34 -35.30 11.85
N ARG A 7 -20.56 -36.32 12.21
CA ARG A 7 -19.10 -36.19 12.38
C ARG A 7 -18.41 -35.88 11.06
N LEU A 8 -18.81 -36.54 9.97
CA LEU A 8 -18.27 -36.31 8.63
C LEU A 8 -18.54 -34.88 8.15
N ILE A 9 -19.76 -34.37 8.36
CA ILE A 9 -20.13 -32.99 8.00
C ILE A 9 -19.28 -31.98 8.78
N LEU A 10 -19.08 -32.20 10.08
CA LEU A 10 -18.26 -31.32 10.92
C LEU A 10 -16.79 -31.33 10.50
N SER A 11 -16.24 -32.49 10.14
CA SER A 11 -14.85 -32.60 9.65
C SER A 11 -14.67 -31.88 8.31
N VAL A 12 -15.61 -32.03 7.38
CA VAL A 12 -15.58 -31.34 6.09
C VAL A 12 -15.71 -29.83 6.27
N ALA A 13 -16.59 -29.37 7.14
CA ALA A 13 -16.74 -27.95 7.45
C ALA A 13 -15.46 -27.36 8.07
N LEU A 14 -14.80 -28.08 8.98
CA LEU A 14 -13.55 -27.65 9.60
C LEU A 14 -12.41 -27.55 8.56
N VAL A 15 -12.29 -28.52 7.67
CA VAL A 15 -11.28 -28.52 6.59
C VAL A 15 -11.55 -27.39 5.60
N ALA A 16 -12.80 -27.16 5.23
CA ALA A 16 -13.19 -26.05 4.35
C ALA A 16 -12.86 -24.68 4.97
N MET A 17 -13.08 -24.53 6.29
CA MET A 17 -12.79 -23.30 7.03
C MET A 17 -11.29 -23.03 7.21
N MET A 18 -10.46 -24.09 7.27
CA MET A 18 -9.00 -23.95 7.25
C MET A 18 -8.43 -23.67 5.86
N LEU A 19 -9.11 -24.13 4.80
CA LEU A 19 -8.72 -23.87 3.41
C LEU A 19 -9.15 -22.49 2.91
N SER A 20 -10.12 -21.85 3.54
CA SER A 20 -10.51 -20.45 3.29
C SER A 20 -9.53 -19.44 3.92
N GLY A 21 -8.24 -19.78 3.97
CA GLY A 21 -7.16 -18.89 4.40
C GLY A 21 -7.38 -17.52 3.78
N GLY A 22 -7.58 -16.52 4.65
CA GLY A 22 -8.08 -15.22 4.28
C GLY A 22 -7.31 -14.69 3.08
N ALA A 23 -8.02 -14.33 2.01
CA ALA A 23 -7.43 -13.56 0.94
C ALA A 23 -6.74 -12.37 1.62
N ALA A 24 -5.42 -12.27 1.45
CA ALA A 24 -4.71 -11.06 1.82
C ALA A 24 -5.46 -9.92 1.13
N SER A 25 -6.12 -9.06 1.90
CA SER A 25 -6.74 -7.87 1.34
C SER A 25 -5.63 -7.13 0.63
N ALA A 26 -5.63 -7.17 -0.70
CA ALA A 26 -4.83 -6.27 -1.51
C ALA A 26 -5.11 -4.88 -0.94
N ALA A 27 -4.06 -4.20 -0.49
CA ALA A 27 -4.20 -2.91 0.14
C ALA A 27 -4.88 -1.97 -0.87
N GLU A 28 -6.17 -1.67 -0.65
CA GLU A 28 -6.90 -0.77 -1.54
C GLU A 28 -6.11 0.54 -1.67
N PRO A 29 -5.91 1.04 -2.90
CA PRO A 29 -5.20 2.28 -3.12
C PRO A 29 -5.88 3.39 -2.33
N VAL A 30 -5.08 4.26 -1.71
CA VAL A 30 -5.61 5.42 -0.98
C VAL A 30 -6.44 6.25 -1.96
N GLN A 31 -7.71 6.51 -1.62
CA GLN A 31 -8.51 7.47 -2.35
C GLN A 31 -7.98 8.88 -2.04
N LEU A 32 -7.30 9.48 -3.02
CA LEU A 32 -6.69 10.81 -2.89
C LEU A 32 -7.66 11.89 -3.36
N ASP A 33 -7.92 12.88 -2.51
CA ASP A 33 -8.65 14.11 -2.86
C ASP A 33 -7.65 15.24 -3.09
N ILE A 34 -7.05 15.27 -4.28
CA ILE A 34 -6.02 16.27 -4.64
C ILE A 34 -6.53 17.71 -4.52
N PRO A 35 -7.74 18.08 -5.00
CA PRO A 35 -8.27 19.43 -4.80
C PRO A 35 -8.35 19.86 -3.34
N ARG A 36 -8.79 18.97 -2.45
CA ARG A 36 -8.82 19.24 -1.01
C ARG A 36 -7.41 19.40 -0.44
N MET A 37 -6.48 18.52 -0.82
CA MET A 37 -5.09 18.62 -0.38
C MET A 37 -4.44 19.95 -0.79
N ILE A 38 -4.74 20.47 -1.98
CA ILE A 38 -4.26 21.79 -2.43
C ILE A 38 -4.76 22.92 -1.51
N GLN A 39 -5.98 22.82 -0.99
CA GLN A 39 -6.58 23.85 -0.14
C GLN A 39 -6.11 23.78 1.31
N GLU A 40 -5.91 22.57 1.84
CA GLU A 40 -5.66 22.33 3.26
C GLU A 40 -4.18 22.13 3.59
N SER A 41 -3.34 21.74 2.62
CA SER A 41 -1.93 21.44 2.87
C SER A 41 -1.05 22.70 2.81
N PRO A 42 -0.01 22.79 3.64
CA PRO A 42 0.92 23.91 3.62
C PRO A 42 1.63 24.05 2.28
N GLY A 43 1.87 25.31 1.89
CA GLY A 43 2.48 25.68 0.63
C GLY A 43 3.93 26.12 0.80
N PHE A 44 4.51 26.63 -0.29
CA PHE A 44 5.86 27.21 -0.23
C PHE A 44 5.94 28.52 0.56
N TYR A 45 4.80 29.18 0.84
CA TYR A 45 4.79 30.33 1.73
C TYR A 45 5.23 29.94 3.15
N ASP A 46 4.77 28.78 3.63
CA ASP A 46 5.13 28.23 4.95
C ASP A 46 6.55 27.64 4.96
N HIS A 47 7.04 27.24 3.79
CA HIS A 47 8.36 26.64 3.60
C HIS A 47 9.13 27.30 2.44
N PRO A 48 9.60 28.56 2.60
CA PRO A 48 10.09 29.39 1.50
C PRO A 48 11.37 28.89 0.83
N ARG A 49 12.20 28.14 1.56
CA ARG A 49 13.46 27.57 1.04
C ARG A 49 13.30 26.17 0.46
N SER A 50 12.12 25.56 0.57
CA SER A 50 11.88 24.21 0.06
C SER A 50 11.66 24.24 -1.46
N GLU A 51 12.32 23.33 -2.16
CA GLU A 51 12.12 23.09 -3.60
C GLU A 51 11.00 22.06 -3.87
N GLY A 52 10.67 21.25 -2.87
CA GLY A 52 9.52 20.35 -2.88
C GLY A 52 9.00 20.10 -1.47
N ILE A 53 7.72 19.76 -1.34
CA ILE A 53 7.03 19.46 -0.08
C ILE A 53 6.32 18.13 -0.27
N ILE A 54 6.54 17.19 0.65
CA ILE A 54 5.78 15.93 0.69
C ILE A 54 4.50 16.21 1.48
N TRP A 55 3.36 16.28 0.79
CA TRP A 55 2.05 16.44 1.45
C TRP A 55 1.55 15.13 2.05
N LEU A 56 1.83 14.00 1.41
CA LEU A 56 1.44 12.69 1.91
C LEU A 56 2.56 11.69 1.73
N ARG A 57 2.76 10.86 2.75
CA ARG A 57 3.51 9.62 2.69
C ARG A 57 2.72 8.55 3.44
N ASP A 58 1.90 7.81 2.72
CA ASP A 58 1.18 6.67 3.26
C ASP A 58 1.97 5.37 3.04
N LEU A 59 1.95 4.49 4.03
CA LEU A 59 2.70 3.24 4.06
C LEU A 59 1.81 2.14 4.60
N LYS A 60 1.46 1.18 3.75
CA LYS A 60 0.70 -0.01 4.15
C LYS A 60 1.60 -1.24 4.04
N TYR A 61 1.54 -2.08 5.06
CA TYR A 61 2.28 -3.34 5.11
C TYR A 61 1.29 -4.50 5.23
N SER A 62 1.56 -5.58 4.52
CA SER A 62 0.81 -6.83 4.63
C SER A 62 1.79 -8.00 4.70
N LEU A 63 1.41 -9.01 5.49
CA LEU A 63 2.13 -10.26 5.62
C LEU A 63 1.27 -11.36 4.99
N GLY A 64 1.80 -11.99 3.96
CA GLY A 64 1.18 -13.13 3.30
C GLY A 64 1.23 -14.39 4.18
N ALA A 65 0.29 -15.31 3.95
CA ALA A 65 0.25 -16.59 4.64
C ALA A 65 1.47 -17.49 4.33
N ASP A 66 2.17 -17.22 3.22
CA ASP A 66 3.43 -17.82 2.81
C ASP A 66 4.66 -17.18 3.48
N GLY A 67 4.45 -16.19 4.36
CA GLY A 67 5.51 -15.42 5.01
C GLY A 67 6.09 -14.31 4.13
N SER A 68 5.55 -14.07 2.93
CA SER A 68 5.94 -12.93 2.09
C SER A 68 5.51 -11.60 2.71
N MET A 69 6.28 -10.55 2.48
CA MET A 69 5.96 -9.20 2.95
C MET A 69 5.73 -8.28 1.75
N GLU A 70 4.60 -7.58 1.75
CA GLU A 70 4.33 -6.51 0.78
C GLU A 70 4.30 -5.16 1.49
N ARG A 71 4.82 -4.14 0.79
CA ARG A 71 4.77 -2.74 1.23
C ARG A 71 4.24 -1.88 0.10
N LEU A 72 3.07 -1.30 0.28
CA LEU A 72 2.52 -0.28 -0.60
C LEU A 72 2.90 1.11 -0.05
N THR A 73 3.46 1.96 -0.92
CA THR A 73 3.84 3.33 -0.55
C THR A 73 3.16 4.32 -1.50
N THR A 74 2.36 5.21 -0.95
CA THR A 74 1.74 6.31 -1.71
C THR A 74 2.38 7.63 -1.29
N ARG A 75 2.78 8.45 -2.26
CA ARG A 75 3.34 9.78 -2.00
C ARG A 75 2.62 10.83 -2.84
N VAL A 76 2.31 11.96 -2.22
CA VAL A 76 1.85 13.17 -2.92
C VAL A 76 2.86 14.28 -2.64
N ILE A 77 3.38 14.87 -3.71
CA ILE A 77 4.50 15.81 -3.64
C ILE A 77 4.09 17.09 -4.36
N LEU A 78 4.19 18.22 -3.66
CA LEU A 78 4.18 19.54 -4.27
C LEU A 78 5.61 19.90 -4.67
N ALA A 79 5.90 19.97 -5.97
CA ALA A 79 7.21 20.36 -6.49
C ALA A 79 7.21 21.80 -7.01
N ARG A 80 8.27 22.56 -6.74
CA ARG A 80 8.44 23.91 -7.30
C ARG A 80 8.84 23.81 -8.76
N LYS A 81 8.36 24.74 -9.58
CA LYS A 81 8.86 24.89 -10.95
C LYS A 81 10.38 25.14 -10.93
N GLY A 82 11.13 24.32 -11.67
CA GLY A 82 12.59 24.42 -11.76
C GLY A 82 13.37 23.58 -10.75
N ILE A 83 12.70 22.74 -9.95
CA ILE A 83 13.37 21.70 -9.15
C ILE A 83 14.26 20.82 -10.06
N ASP A 84 15.45 20.45 -9.57
CA ASP A 84 16.41 19.61 -10.30
C ASP A 84 15.77 18.27 -10.70
N ALA A 85 15.75 17.95 -12.00
CA ALA A 85 15.14 16.74 -12.56
C ALA A 85 15.55 15.42 -11.90
N ARG A 86 16.65 15.38 -11.12
CA ARG A 86 16.98 14.26 -10.24
C ARG A 86 15.89 13.95 -9.21
N TRP A 87 15.03 14.89 -8.86
CA TRP A 87 13.96 14.68 -7.88
C TRP A 87 12.96 13.61 -8.30
N THR A 88 12.86 13.27 -9.59
CA THR A 88 12.02 12.15 -10.08
C THR A 88 12.77 10.81 -10.07
N ARG A 89 14.09 10.81 -9.88
CA ARG A 89 14.94 9.61 -9.83
C ARG A 89 15.03 9.07 -8.40
N TRP A 90 13.92 8.49 -7.92
CA TRP A 90 13.88 7.87 -6.61
C TRP A 90 14.51 6.48 -6.66
N GLU A 91 15.45 6.23 -5.75
CA GLU A 91 15.95 4.87 -5.51
C GLU A 91 15.03 4.18 -4.51
N ILE A 92 14.35 3.13 -4.96
CA ILE A 92 13.52 2.28 -4.10
C ILE A 92 14.32 1.00 -3.84
N PRO A 93 14.86 0.80 -2.63
CA PRO A 93 15.63 -0.40 -2.34
C PRO A 93 14.73 -1.62 -2.42
N VAL A 94 15.13 -2.58 -3.23
CA VAL A 94 14.46 -3.87 -3.37
C VAL A 94 15.26 -4.89 -2.55
N PRO A 95 14.63 -5.56 -1.56
CA PRO A 95 15.32 -6.60 -0.80
C PRO A 95 15.71 -7.78 -1.70
N GLU A 96 16.69 -8.58 -1.28
CA GLU A 96 17.11 -9.78 -2.02
C GLU A 96 15.91 -10.70 -2.25
N LYS A 97 15.65 -11.09 -3.51
CA LYS A 97 14.46 -11.84 -3.99
C LYS A 97 13.13 -11.06 -3.95
N GLY A 98 13.14 -9.77 -3.64
CA GLY A 98 11.99 -8.88 -3.74
C GLY A 98 11.74 -8.37 -5.15
N ARG A 99 10.62 -7.67 -5.33
CA ARG A 99 10.29 -6.91 -6.53
C ARG A 99 9.74 -5.54 -6.16
N VAL A 100 9.84 -4.60 -7.10
CA VAL A 100 9.17 -3.30 -7.01
C VAL A 100 8.38 -3.06 -8.28
N GLU A 101 7.22 -2.46 -8.12
CA GLU A 101 6.34 -2.06 -9.20
C GLU A 101 5.83 -0.65 -8.90
N VAL A 102 5.78 0.19 -9.94
CA VAL A 102 5.14 1.50 -9.86
C VAL A 102 3.72 1.33 -10.36
N LEU A 103 2.75 1.46 -9.45
CA LEU A 103 1.33 1.27 -9.78
C LEU A 103 0.74 2.49 -10.51
N ASP A 104 1.18 3.69 -10.13
CA ASP A 104 0.74 4.95 -10.73
C ASP A 104 1.83 6.03 -10.57
N ALA A 105 1.94 6.91 -11.56
CA ALA A 105 2.82 8.07 -11.56
C ALA A 105 2.26 9.12 -12.53
N GLY A 106 1.93 10.30 -11.98
CA GLY A 106 1.37 11.45 -12.71
C GLY A 106 2.30 12.65 -12.77
#